data_AF-A0A524IKL9-F1
#
_entry.id   AF-A0A524IKL9-F1
#
_cell.length_a   1.000
_cell.length_b   1.000
_cell.length_c   1.000
_cell.angle_alpha   90.00
_cell.angle_beta   90.00
_cell.angle_gamma   90.00
#
_symmetry.space_group_name_H-M   'P 1'
#
loop_
_entity.id
_entity.type
_entity.pdbx_description
1 polymer ?
#
loop_
_entity_poly.entity_id
_entity_poly.type
_entity_poly.pdbx_seq_one_letter_code
_entity_poly.pdbx_strand_id
1 'polypeptide(L)' 'MRLTAKSEYGLLAMIDLASRPLGSPVSAREISESQAIPSKFLEQLLSTLRKAGLVSA' A
#
# COMPACT_ATOMS: atom_id res chain seq x y z
N MET A 1 -12.21 17.98 5.14
CA MET A 1 -11.30 17.51 4.08
C MET A 1 -11.89 16.23 3.49
N ARG A 2 -11.98 16.07 2.16
CA ARG A 2 -12.53 14.86 1.53
C ARG A 2 -11.39 14.14 0.81
N LEU A 3 -10.95 13.02 1.36
CA LEU A 3 -9.96 12.15 0.71
C LEU A 3 -10.64 11.39 -0.42
N THR A 4 -9.91 11.16 -1.51
CA THR A 4 -10.36 10.20 -2.53
C THR A 4 -10.07 8.79 -2.04
N ALA A 5 -10.80 7.79 -2.54
CA ALA A 5 -10.51 6.39 -2.23
C ALA A 5 -9.05 6.02 -2.52
N LYS A 6 -8.45 6.58 -3.58
CA LYS A 6 -7.02 6.39 -3.89
C LYS A 6 -6.11 6.94 -2.80
N SER A 7 -6.43 8.11 -2.27
CA SER A 7 -5.66 8.73 -1.19
C SER A 7 -5.78 7.92 0.10
N GLU A 8 -7.00 7.47 0.42
CA GLU A 8 -7.30 6.69 1.62
C GLU A 8 -6.63 5.31 1.60
N TYR A 9 -6.82 4.53 0.54
CA TYR A 9 -6.17 3.23 0.37
C TYR A 9 -4.65 3.35 0.29
N GLY A 10 -4.14 4.45 -0.26
CA GLY A 10 -2.71 4.74 -0.25
C GLY A 10 -2.14 4.89 1.15
N LEU A 11 -2.86 5.61 1.99
CA LEU A 11 -2.47 5.81 3.38
C LEU A 11 -2.56 4.51 4.17
N LEU A 12 -3.64 3.74 4.02
CA LEU A 12 -3.81 2.44 4.68
C LEU A 12 -2.68 1.47 4.32
N ALA A 13 -2.33 1.36 3.04
CA ALA A 13 -1.23 0.50 2.59
C ALA A 13 0.13 0.93 3.17
N MET A 14 0.40 2.25 3.26
CA MET A 14 1.64 2.75 3.86
C MET A 14 1.69 2.51 5.38
N ILE A 15 0.57 2.66 6.08
CA ILE A 15 0.48 2.36 7.52
C ILE A 15 0.69 0.86 7.76
N ASP A 16 0.09 -0.02 6.94
CA ASP A 16 0.29 -1.47 7.03
C ASP A 16 1.77 -1.83 6.89
N LEU A 17 2.44 -1.30 5.86
CA LEU A 17 3.87 -1.49 5.64
C LEU A 17 4.72 -0.97 6.81
N ALA A 18 4.41 0.22 7.33
CA ALA A 18 5.15 0.84 8.43
C ALA A 18 4.93 0.13 9.79
N SER A 19 3.81 -0.57 9.94
CA SER A 19 3.49 -1.33 11.17
C SER A 19 4.24 -2.64 11.31
N ARG A 20 4.90 -3.09 10.24
CA ARG A 20 5.62 -4.37 10.18
C ARG A 20 7.09 -4.20 10.55
N PRO A 21 7.77 -5.27 11.01
CA PRO A 21 9.20 -5.21 11.32
C PRO A 21 10.02 -4.73 10.13
N LEU A 22 11.00 -3.86 10.43
CA LEU A 22 11.97 -3.38 9.44
C LEU A 22 12.67 -4.54 8.75
N GLY A 23 12.78 -4.46 7.42
CA GLY A 23 13.41 -5.50 6.59
C GLY A 23 12.55 -6.73 6.33
N SER A 24 11.28 -6.74 6.76
CA SER A 24 10.32 -7.79 6.37
C SER A 24 9.62 -7.38 5.07
N PRO A 25 9.98 -7.95 3.90
CA PRO A 25 9.21 -7.73 2.68
C PRO A 25 7.80 -8.29 2.84
N VAL A 26 6.84 -7.64 2.20
CA VAL A 26 5.41 -7.96 2.29
C VAL A 26 4.86 -8.07 0.90
N SER A 27 4.11 -9.14 0.63
CA SER A 27 3.47 -9.26 -0.67
C SER A 27 2.29 -8.28 -0.79
N ALA A 28 2.07 -7.74 -2.00
CA ALA A 28 0.87 -6.94 -2.27
C ALA A 28 -0.42 -7.71 -1.96
N ARG A 29 -0.39 -9.05 -2.08
CA ARG A 29 -1.52 -9.91 -1.74
C ARG A 29 -1.87 -9.85 -0.24
N GLU A 30 -0.88 -9.90 0.65
CA GLU A 30 -1.13 -9.78 2.09
C GLU A 30 -1.74 -8.42 2.46
N ILE A 31 -1.30 -7.35 1.82
CA ILE A 31 -1.84 -5.99 2.05
C ILE A 31 -3.28 -5.90 1.51
N SER A 32 -3.53 -6.50 0.34
CA SER A 32 -4.87 -6.60 -0.27
C SER A 32 -5.86 -7.31 0.67
N GLU A 33 -5.44 -8.44 1.24
CA GLU A 33 -6.27 -9.24 2.15
C GLU A 33 -6.48 -8.55 3.52
N SER A 34 -5.43 -7.96 4.10
CA SER A 34 -5.51 -7.28 5.41
C SER A 34 -6.31 -5.99 5.39
N GLN A 35 -6.22 -5.21 4.32
CA GLN A 35 -6.90 -3.91 4.19
C GLN A 35 -8.18 -3.97 3.34
N ALA A 36 -8.57 -5.17 2.87
CA ALA A 36 -9.69 -5.40 1.97
C ALA A 36 -9.66 -4.51 0.70
N ILE A 37 -8.45 -4.30 0.14
CA ILE A 37 -8.23 -3.46 -1.05
C ILE A 37 -8.16 -4.37 -2.29
N PRO A 38 -8.89 -4.10 -3.38
CA PRO A 38 -8.79 -4.93 -4.59
C PRO A 38 -7.35 -5.00 -5.12
N SER A 39 -6.83 -6.21 -5.35
CA SER A 39 -5.40 -6.44 -5.68
C SER A 39 -4.92 -5.62 -6.88
N LYS A 40 -5.70 -5.55 -7.97
CA LYS A 40 -5.36 -4.73 -9.15
C LYS A 40 -5.20 -3.24 -8.80
N PHE A 41 -6.04 -2.74 -7.91
CA PHE A 41 -6.00 -1.35 -7.49
C PHE A 41 -4.77 -1.09 -6.61
N LEU A 42 -4.51 -2.00 -5.66
CA LEU A 42 -3.34 -1.93 -4.81
C LEU A 42 -2.03 -2.01 -5.61
N GLU A 43 -1.94 -2.86 -6.63
CA GLU A 43 -0.77 -2.94 -7.51
C GLU A 43 -0.48 -1.60 -8.21
N GLN A 44 -1.52 -0.93 -8.74
CA GLN A 44 -1.38 0.40 -9.35
C GLN A 44 -0.93 1.44 -8.32
N LEU A 45 -1.46 1.35 -7.11
CA LEU A 45 -1.12 2.23 -6.01
C LEU A 45 0.34 2.04 -5.56
N LEU A 46 0.77 0.81 -5.29
CA LEU A 46 2.14 0.48 -4.94
C LEU A 46 3.13 0.84 -6.06
N SER A 47 2.72 0.66 -7.33
CA SER A 47 3.52 1.12 -8.48
C SER A 47 3.72 2.64 -8.47
N THR A 48 2.68 3.40 -8.10
CA THR A 48 2.77 4.86 -7.95
C THR A 48 3.69 5.25 -6.80
N LEU A 49 3.54 4.60 -5.64
CA LEU A 49 4.40 4.84 -4.46
C LEU A 49 5.87 4.49 -4.73
N ARG A 50 6.12 3.39 -5.46
CA ARG A 50 7.48 2.97 -5.85
C ARG A 50 8.14 3.99 -6.77
N LYS A 51 7.41 4.50 -7.76
CA LYS A 51 7.91 5.58 -8.64
C LYS A 51 8.23 6.87 -7.88
N ALA A 52 7.51 7.14 -6.79
CA ALA A 52 7.77 8.26 -5.91
C ALA A 52 8.90 8.01 -4.89
N GLY A 53 9.50 6.81 -4.89
CA GLY A 53 10.56 6.44 -3.93
C GLY A 53 10.07 6.20 -2.50
N LEU A 54 8.75 6.03 -2.31
CA LEU A 54 8.14 5.85 -0.98
C LEU A 54 8.13 4.39 -0.50
N VAL A 55 8.22 3.44 -1.44
CA VAL A 55 8.32 1.99 -1.15
C VAL A 55 9.35 1.35 -2.06
N SER A 56 10.04 0.33 -1.55
CA SER A 56 11.00 -0.48 -2.30
C SER A 56 10.40 -1.83 -2.72
N ALA A 57 11.01 -2.44 -3.75
CA ALA A 57 10.74 -3.82 -4.12
C ALA A 57 11.51 -4.79 -3.23
#